data_AF-A0A941MYP2-F1
#
_entry.id   AF-A0A941MYP2-F1
#
_cell.length_a   1.000
_cell.length_b   1.000
_cell.length_c   1.000
_cell.angle_alpha   90.00
_cell.angle_beta   90.00
_cell.angle_gamma   90.00
#
_symmetry.space_group_name_H-M   'P 1'
#
loop_
_entity.id
_entity.type
_entity.pdbx_description
1 polymer ?
#
loop_
_entity_poly.entity_id
_entity_poly.type
_entity_poly.pdbx_seq_one_letter_code
_entity_poly.pdbx_strand_id
1 'polypeptide(L)'
;MSKIPSHWLTHHGQNHWYTVAFPPGWTLEMTEGTATLTAPEGGGTLTISAFWNDETPPQPLADFVNLNRIFPRRRKVQPLKAVGDSDDCLGFQGQFAVEAHIPWWKRIFRKGLWKHFRIWGLRREPVHLIAFYLQGPRVDQEAETVAGMIVDSLQVSRHPAYPPDVFVRRVLDLARAKFPLLECASAPDFQIRLGDSKINLFNFYRSYVQAPDQFETIVLPALTTVVQVQEWGTEQTEPELDSVARRIMPMLYPEEVWRQQFPQIVGRPWIGGLVVLYVIDESQAYWYIREDLVETWGITVDELHERALENLERYFEDQPMEFNVAGAEDGPRLLVPTRQDAYNTSRLLSEGFHRKMRGVLGGDFAVGTPSRDFFVAISLQSPEVIERVRRSVVHDFQTMDHPLSERLFLVTVDGVTEYSPWAEFPADESGSDTAADDIV
;
A
#
# COMPACT_ATOMS: atom_id res chain seq x y z
N MET A 1 -1.70 32.05 13.08
CA MET A 1 -1.13 30.69 13.05
C MET A 1 -0.54 30.41 14.42
N SER A 2 -1.15 29.50 15.18
CA SER A 2 -0.52 28.93 16.37
C SER A 2 0.77 28.23 15.91
N LYS A 3 1.90 28.46 16.60
CA LYS A 3 3.13 27.71 16.28
C LYS A 3 2.90 26.26 16.73
N ILE A 4 2.77 25.36 15.76
CA ILE A 4 2.71 23.91 16.02
C ILE A 4 3.99 23.53 16.79
N PRO A 5 3.88 22.87 17.95
CA PRO A 5 5.05 22.44 18.69
C PRO A 5 5.88 21.43 17.87
N SER A 6 7.22 21.56 17.91
CA SER A 6 8.13 20.77 17.08
C SER A 6 8.15 19.26 17.40
N HIS A 7 7.60 18.85 18.54
CA HIS A 7 7.51 17.46 18.98
C HIS A 7 6.19 16.77 18.59
N TRP A 8 5.29 17.46 17.88
CA TRP A 8 4.04 16.88 17.41
C TRP A 8 4.29 15.95 16.24
N LEU A 9 3.55 14.85 16.21
CA LEU A 9 3.51 13.90 15.12
C LEU A 9 2.68 14.47 13.98
N THR A 10 3.05 14.15 12.73
CA THR A 10 2.30 14.57 11.54
C THR A 10 1.63 13.36 10.91
N HIS A 11 0.35 13.52 10.56
CA HIS A 11 -0.42 12.54 9.80
C HIS A 11 -0.84 13.14 8.46
N HIS A 12 -0.74 12.32 7.41
CA HIS A 12 -1.26 12.62 6.08
C HIS A 12 -2.56 11.86 5.88
N GLY A 13 -3.63 12.60 5.60
CA GLY A 13 -4.94 12.03 5.30
C GLY A 13 -4.95 11.25 3.99
N GLN A 14 -6.07 10.56 3.74
CA GLN A 14 -6.27 9.76 2.53
C GLN A 14 -5.94 10.56 1.25
N ASN A 15 -5.25 9.91 0.31
CA ASN A 15 -4.80 10.50 -0.97
C ASN A 15 -4.01 11.82 -0.80
N HIS A 16 -3.38 12.04 0.36
CA HIS A 16 -2.70 13.28 0.73
C HIS A 16 -3.59 14.54 0.62
N TRP A 17 -4.90 14.40 0.82
CA TRP A 17 -5.84 15.53 0.77
C TRP A 17 -5.62 16.56 1.87
N TYR A 18 -5.11 16.13 3.02
CA TYR A 18 -4.79 17.03 4.11
C TYR A 18 -3.63 16.52 4.95
N THR A 19 -3.04 17.42 5.73
CA THR A 19 -2.09 17.08 6.79
C THR A 19 -2.57 17.64 8.11
N VAL A 20 -2.34 16.90 9.19
CA VAL A 20 -2.67 17.33 10.55
C VAL A 20 -1.53 16.96 11.49
N ALA A 21 -1.23 17.85 12.44
CA ALA A 21 -0.29 17.60 13.51
C ALA A 21 -1.02 17.30 14.81
N PHE A 22 -0.51 16.35 15.60
CA PHE A 22 -1.10 15.97 16.89
C PHE A 22 -0.01 15.58 17.91
N PRO A 23 -0.26 15.75 19.21
CA PRO A 23 0.72 15.42 20.23
C PRO A 23 0.90 13.90 20.41
N PRO A 24 2.10 13.41 20.77
CA PRO A 24 2.38 11.97 20.92
C PRO A 24 1.51 11.22 21.93
N GLY A 25 0.90 11.92 22.89
CA GLY A 25 0.00 11.34 23.89
C GLY A 25 -1.41 11.03 23.39
N TRP A 26 -1.74 11.41 22.15
CA TRP A 26 -3.03 11.09 21.54
C TRP A 26 -2.89 9.88 20.62
N THR A 27 -3.83 8.95 20.70
CA THR A 27 -3.83 7.74 19.88
C THR A 27 -4.56 8.01 18.57
N LEU A 28 -3.91 7.74 17.44
CA LEU A 28 -4.51 7.83 16.10
C LEU A 28 -4.97 6.45 15.62
N GLU A 29 -6.23 6.35 15.22
CA GLU A 29 -6.83 5.17 14.58
C GLU A 29 -7.43 5.57 13.23
N MET A 30 -7.32 4.69 12.23
CA MET A 30 -7.87 4.91 10.89
C MET A 30 -8.94 3.88 10.56
N THR A 31 -10.06 4.33 10.00
CA THR A 31 -11.15 3.46 9.56
C THR A 31 -11.85 4.10 8.36
N GLU A 32 -11.93 3.38 7.24
CA GLU A 32 -12.71 3.78 6.05
C GLU A 32 -12.51 5.25 5.62
N GLY A 33 -11.25 5.71 5.53
CA GLY A 33 -10.93 7.09 5.10
C GLY A 33 -11.12 8.17 6.18
N THR A 34 -11.46 7.78 7.41
CA THR A 34 -11.61 8.66 8.56
C THR A 34 -10.47 8.46 9.57
N ALA A 35 -9.92 9.56 10.08
CA ALA A 35 -8.90 9.57 11.13
C ALA A 35 -9.55 9.90 12.48
N THR A 36 -9.36 9.05 13.50
CA THR A 36 -9.86 9.28 14.85
C THR A 36 -8.69 9.41 15.82
N LEU A 37 -8.61 10.56 16.48
CA LEU A 37 -7.63 10.92 17.48
C LEU A 37 -8.27 10.88 18.87
N THR A 38 -7.82 9.97 19.73
CA THR A 38 -8.35 9.79 21.09
C THR A 38 -7.42 10.45 22.11
N ALA A 39 -7.99 11.35 22.91
CA ALA A 39 -7.28 12.02 23.99
C ALA A 39 -7.03 11.06 25.17
N PRO A 40 -5.91 11.22 25.90
CA PRO A 40 -5.62 10.41 27.08
C PRO A 40 -6.66 10.61 28.19
N GLU A 41 -6.71 9.68 29.14
CA GLU A 41 -7.54 9.76 30.36
C GLU A 41 -9.06 9.97 30.11
N GLY A 42 -9.54 9.63 28.91
CA GLY A 42 -10.94 9.82 28.54
C GLY A 42 -11.31 11.27 28.21
N GLY A 43 -10.32 12.09 27.86
CA GLY A 43 -10.49 13.50 27.47
C GLY A 43 -11.36 13.72 26.24
N GLY A 44 -11.67 12.67 25.45
CA GLY A 44 -12.59 12.73 24.31
C GLY A 44 -11.98 12.18 23.03
N THR A 45 -12.74 12.27 21.93
CA THR A 45 -12.35 11.77 20.60
C THR A 45 -12.55 12.85 19.56
N LEU A 46 -11.51 13.15 18.78
CA LEU A 46 -11.52 14.02 17.61
C LEU A 46 -11.52 13.15 16.36
N THR A 47 -12.56 13.26 15.55
CA THR A 47 -12.67 12.52 14.29
C THR A 47 -12.59 13.48 13.12
N ILE A 48 -11.78 13.16 12.12
CA ILE A 48 -11.52 13.97 10.93
C ILE A 48 -11.87 13.11 9.70
N SER A 49 -12.89 13.55 8.96
CA SER A 49 -13.33 12.91 7.72
C SER A 49 -13.10 13.86 6.55
N ALA A 50 -12.56 13.32 5.47
CA ALA A 50 -12.30 14.04 4.24
C ALA A 50 -13.10 13.41 3.10
N PHE A 51 -13.66 14.23 2.22
CA PHE A 51 -14.33 13.75 1.02
C PHE A 51 -14.14 14.71 -0.14
N TRP A 52 -14.26 14.13 -1.34
CA TRP A 52 -14.18 14.85 -2.60
C TRP A 52 -15.58 15.30 -3.03
N ASN A 53 -15.71 16.55 -3.45
CA ASN A 53 -16.93 17.07 -4.06
C ASN A 53 -16.55 18.06 -5.17
N ASP A 54 -16.72 17.63 -6.41
CA ASP A 54 -16.49 18.40 -7.64
C ASP A 54 -17.81 18.83 -8.32
N GLU A 55 -18.94 18.85 -7.59
CA GLU A 55 -20.21 19.31 -8.13
C GLU A 55 -20.16 20.78 -8.60
N THR A 56 -20.86 21.06 -9.70
CA THR A 56 -20.98 22.41 -10.26
C THR A 56 -22.48 22.78 -10.36
N PRO A 57 -22.96 23.82 -9.63
CA PRO A 57 -22.21 24.70 -8.73
C PRO A 57 -21.82 24.01 -7.41
N PRO A 58 -20.75 24.47 -6.74
CA PRO A 58 -20.28 23.86 -5.51
C PRO A 58 -21.31 24.02 -4.38
N GLN A 59 -21.55 22.94 -3.64
CA GLN A 59 -22.45 22.96 -2.48
C GLN A 59 -21.84 23.78 -1.31
N PRO A 60 -22.65 24.58 -0.60
CA PRO A 60 -22.21 25.30 0.59
C PRO A 60 -21.71 24.35 1.69
N LEU A 61 -20.61 24.72 2.36
CA LEU A 61 -20.05 23.95 3.48
C LEU A 61 -21.06 23.72 4.63
N ALA A 62 -22.00 24.64 4.81
CA ALA A 62 -23.05 24.57 5.83
C ALA A 62 -24.01 23.36 5.64
N ASP A 63 -24.17 22.87 4.42
CA ASP A 63 -25.04 21.72 4.15
C ASP A 63 -24.44 20.40 4.64
N PHE A 64 -23.11 20.31 4.63
CA PHE A 64 -22.37 19.16 5.18
C PHE A 64 -22.29 19.19 6.71
N VAL A 65 -22.27 20.38 7.32
CA VAL A 65 -22.24 20.58 8.78
C VAL A 65 -23.64 20.91 9.30
N ASN A 66 -24.63 20.12 8.88
CA ASN A 66 -26.02 20.34 9.27
C ASN A 66 -26.31 19.82 10.70
N LEU A 67 -26.20 20.72 11.69
CA LEU A 67 -26.40 20.39 13.10
C LEU A 67 -27.79 19.83 13.42
N ASN A 68 -28.82 20.05 12.60
CA ASN A 68 -30.15 19.44 12.80
C ASN A 68 -30.13 17.95 12.51
N ARG A 69 -29.35 17.51 11.51
CA ARG A 69 -29.17 16.10 11.16
C ARG A 69 -28.20 15.43 12.14
N ILE A 70 -27.08 16.08 12.45
CA ILE A 70 -26.01 15.50 13.27
C ILE A 70 -26.39 15.47 14.75
N PHE A 71 -27.00 16.54 15.27
CA PHE A 71 -27.42 16.67 16.68
C PHE A 71 -28.87 17.17 16.79
N PRO A 72 -29.88 16.30 16.57
CA PRO A 72 -31.30 16.69 16.61
C PRO A 72 -31.72 17.31 17.95
N ARG A 73 -31.13 16.84 19.06
CA ARG A 73 -31.37 17.36 20.42
C ARG A 73 -30.10 17.99 20.96
N ARG A 74 -29.98 19.31 20.76
CA ARG A 74 -28.83 20.12 21.16
C ARG A 74 -29.22 21.39 21.91
N ARG A 75 -28.27 21.95 22.66
CA ARG A 75 -28.43 23.22 23.38
C ARG A 75 -27.10 23.96 23.51
N LYS A 76 -27.16 25.24 23.91
CA LYS A 76 -25.99 26.10 24.12
C LYS A 76 -25.05 26.14 22.91
N VAL A 77 -25.64 26.19 21.71
CA VAL A 77 -24.86 26.23 20.46
C VAL A 77 -24.24 27.61 20.31
N GLN A 78 -22.94 27.66 20.03
CA GLN A 78 -22.19 28.89 19.78
C GLN A 78 -21.27 28.69 18.58
N PRO A 79 -21.03 29.72 17.75
CA PRO A 79 -20.04 29.64 16.70
C PRO A 79 -18.63 29.54 17.28
N LEU A 80 -17.76 28.81 16.60
CA LEU A 80 -16.32 28.77 16.84
C LEU A 80 -15.60 29.73 15.89
N LYS A 81 -14.39 30.14 16.26
CA LYS A 81 -13.53 30.92 15.37
C LYS A 81 -13.16 30.08 14.15
N ALA A 82 -13.01 30.74 13.00
CA ALA A 82 -12.47 30.11 11.79
C ALA A 82 -11.07 29.53 12.05
N VAL A 83 -10.80 28.40 11.42
CA VAL A 83 -9.61 27.58 11.62
C VAL A 83 -8.93 27.35 10.26
N GLY A 84 -7.59 27.38 10.25
CA GLY A 84 -6.77 26.97 9.09
C GLY A 84 -6.62 28.01 7.98
N ASP A 85 -5.92 27.59 6.91
CA ASP A 85 -5.77 28.29 5.63
C ASP A 85 -6.68 27.61 4.60
N SER A 86 -7.97 27.95 4.61
CA SER A 86 -9.00 27.41 3.71
C SER A 86 -9.81 28.53 3.06
N ASP A 87 -10.44 28.23 1.92
CA ASP A 87 -11.21 29.22 1.15
C ASP A 87 -12.57 29.50 1.83
N ASP A 88 -13.10 28.51 2.55
CA ASP A 88 -14.28 28.63 3.41
C ASP A 88 -14.10 27.78 4.68
N CYS A 89 -14.60 28.27 5.82
CA CYS A 89 -14.52 27.60 7.11
C CYS A 89 -15.71 27.98 8.00
N LEU A 90 -16.24 27.00 8.71
CA LEU A 90 -17.26 27.21 9.73
C LEU A 90 -16.98 26.32 10.94
N GLY A 91 -17.43 26.75 12.13
CA GLY A 91 -17.33 25.92 13.31
C GLY A 91 -18.40 26.22 14.34
N PHE A 92 -18.76 25.20 15.10
CA PHE A 92 -19.78 25.28 16.15
C PHE A 92 -19.38 24.45 17.36
N GLN A 93 -19.78 24.90 18.54
CA GLN A 93 -19.68 24.14 19.78
C GLN A 93 -21.03 24.10 20.49
N GLY A 94 -21.25 23.08 21.32
CA GLY A 94 -22.45 23.00 22.14
C GLY A 94 -22.55 21.70 22.91
N GLN A 95 -23.78 21.41 23.36
CA GLN A 95 -24.10 20.16 24.04
C GLN A 95 -25.18 19.40 23.27
N PHE A 96 -25.07 18.08 23.24
CA PHE A 96 -26.06 17.18 22.63
C PHE A 96 -26.47 16.06 23.59
N ALA A 97 -27.70 15.56 23.43
CA ALA A 97 -28.20 14.44 24.21
C ALA A 97 -27.84 13.12 23.51
N VAL A 98 -27.30 12.15 24.26
CA VAL A 98 -27.06 10.81 23.74
C VAL A 98 -28.38 10.04 23.69
N GLU A 99 -28.89 9.77 22.49
CA GLU A 99 -30.02 8.87 22.28
C GLU A 99 -29.50 7.45 22.09
N ALA A 100 -29.54 6.64 23.14
CA ALA A 100 -29.36 5.20 23.01
C ALA A 100 -30.72 4.56 22.69
N HIS A 101 -30.75 3.60 21.76
CA HIS A 101 -31.93 2.78 21.48
C HIS A 101 -32.20 1.89 22.71
N ILE A 102 -33.05 2.35 23.64
CA ILE A 102 -33.32 1.68 24.92
C ILE A 102 -34.83 1.42 25.09
N PRO A 103 -35.24 0.23 25.57
CA PRO A 103 -36.63 -0.09 25.90
C PRO A 103 -37.30 0.90 26.87
N TRP A 104 -38.57 1.19 26.64
CA TRP A 104 -39.38 2.25 27.25
C TRP A 104 -39.45 2.26 28.80
N TRP A 105 -39.29 1.11 29.46
CA TRP A 105 -39.38 0.98 30.92
C TRP A 105 -38.13 1.47 31.67
N LYS A 106 -36.96 1.54 31.02
CA LYS A 106 -35.73 2.14 31.60
C LYS A 106 -35.64 3.66 31.43
N ARG A 107 -36.63 4.27 30.75
CA ARG A 107 -36.68 5.70 30.39
C ARG A 107 -37.12 6.61 31.55
N ILE A 108 -37.71 6.02 32.60
CA ILE A 108 -38.30 6.75 33.74
C ILE A 108 -37.23 7.16 34.78
N PHE A 109 -36.06 6.52 34.79
CA PHE A 109 -35.03 6.71 35.81
C PHE A 109 -33.73 7.38 35.32
N ARG A 110 -33.70 7.98 34.10
CA ARG A 110 -32.50 8.69 33.61
C ARG A 110 -32.78 10.12 33.17
N LYS A 111 -32.12 11.07 33.81
CA LYS A 111 -31.78 12.37 33.20
C LYS A 111 -30.84 12.09 32.02
N GLY A 112 -31.20 12.55 30.83
CA GLY A 112 -30.38 12.37 29.63
C GLY A 112 -28.94 12.81 29.84
N LEU A 113 -27.98 11.95 29.52
CA LEU A 113 -26.56 12.26 29.62
C LEU A 113 -26.22 13.23 28.49
N TRP A 114 -26.03 14.50 28.82
CA TRP A 114 -25.58 15.52 27.87
C TRP A 114 -24.07 15.39 27.69
N LYS A 115 -23.62 15.31 26.43
CA LYS A 115 -22.23 15.33 26.02
C LYS A 115 -21.89 16.65 25.35
N HIS A 116 -20.61 16.96 25.24
CA HIS A 116 -20.11 18.17 24.60
C HIS A 116 -19.63 17.83 23.19
N PHE A 117 -19.88 18.75 22.26
CA PHE A 117 -19.37 18.64 20.90
C PHE A 117 -18.69 19.94 20.47
N ARG A 118 -17.67 19.80 19.65
CA ARG A 118 -17.18 20.84 18.72
C ARG A 118 -17.15 20.25 17.32
N ILE A 119 -17.48 21.04 16.33
CA ILE A 119 -17.43 20.63 14.93
C ILE A 119 -16.86 21.78 14.10
N TRP A 120 -16.00 21.44 13.16
CA TRP A 120 -15.39 22.33 12.21
C TRP A 120 -15.60 21.77 10.81
N GLY A 121 -15.99 22.63 9.89
CA GLY A 121 -15.94 22.38 8.47
C GLY A 121 -14.83 23.24 7.87
N LEU A 122 -14.03 22.65 6.97
CA LEU A 122 -13.09 23.37 6.13
C LEU A 122 -13.31 22.96 4.68
N ARG A 123 -13.23 23.93 3.77
CA ARG A 123 -13.32 23.69 2.34
C ARG A 123 -12.17 24.37 1.60
N ARG A 124 -11.49 23.59 0.77
CA ARG A 124 -10.60 24.06 -0.29
C ARG A 124 -10.95 23.20 -1.50
N GLU A 125 -11.65 23.80 -2.46
CA GLU A 125 -12.24 23.04 -3.55
C GLU A 125 -11.18 22.20 -4.28
N PRO A 126 -11.47 20.92 -4.58
CA PRO A 126 -12.73 20.18 -4.38
C PRO A 126 -12.80 19.36 -3.07
N VAL A 127 -11.83 19.52 -2.16
CA VAL A 127 -11.75 18.77 -0.90
C VAL A 127 -12.54 19.44 0.22
N HIS A 128 -13.34 18.65 0.91
CA HIS A 128 -14.08 19.04 2.10
C HIS A 128 -13.58 18.24 3.31
N LEU A 129 -13.36 18.93 4.42
CA LEU A 129 -13.00 18.33 5.70
C LEU A 129 -14.06 18.65 6.75
N ILE A 130 -14.42 17.62 7.51
CA ILE A 130 -15.24 17.76 8.71
C ILE A 130 -14.45 17.17 9.88
N ALA A 131 -14.14 18.01 10.86
CA ALA A 131 -13.57 17.58 12.12
C ALA A 131 -14.62 17.71 13.21
N PHE A 132 -14.86 16.66 14.00
CA PHE A 132 -15.75 16.74 15.15
C PHE A 132 -15.10 16.15 16.39
N TYR A 133 -15.17 16.90 17.48
CA TYR A 133 -14.64 16.53 18.78
C TYR A 133 -15.78 16.26 19.75
N LEU A 134 -15.77 15.08 20.38
CA LEU A 134 -16.78 14.66 21.34
C LEU A 134 -16.15 14.38 22.68
N GLN A 135 -16.75 14.93 23.73
CA GLN A 135 -16.36 14.65 25.12
C GLN A 135 -17.54 14.14 25.95
N GLY A 136 -17.21 13.55 27.09
CA GLY A 136 -18.18 13.16 28.09
C GLY A 136 -18.95 14.35 28.71
N PRO A 137 -19.77 14.07 29.74
CA PRO A 137 -20.52 15.10 30.45
C PRO A 137 -19.64 16.07 31.25
N ARG A 138 -18.45 15.62 31.67
CA ARG A 138 -17.42 16.46 32.29
C ARG A 138 -16.46 16.88 31.18
N VAL A 139 -16.29 18.19 31.03
CA VAL A 139 -15.39 18.77 30.04
C VAL A 139 -13.97 18.67 30.57
N ASP A 140 -13.08 18.13 29.75
CA ASP A 140 -11.65 18.26 29.94
C ASP A 140 -11.18 19.47 29.13
N GLN A 141 -10.88 20.56 29.83
CA GLN A 141 -10.54 21.85 29.22
C GLN A 141 -9.16 21.81 28.55
N GLU A 142 -8.25 20.97 29.05
CA GLU A 142 -6.91 20.80 28.49
C GLU A 142 -7.00 20.02 27.18
N ALA A 143 -7.66 18.85 27.20
CA ALA A 143 -7.88 18.05 26.00
C ALA A 143 -8.68 18.83 24.93
N GLU A 144 -9.65 19.64 25.34
CA GLU A 144 -10.42 20.50 24.43
C GLU A 144 -9.55 21.59 23.77
N THR A 145 -8.61 22.17 24.52
CA THR A 145 -7.67 23.17 24.00
C THR A 145 -6.72 22.52 23.00
N VAL A 146 -6.19 21.35 23.32
CA VAL A 146 -5.33 20.56 22.44
C VAL A 146 -6.09 20.15 21.16
N ALA A 147 -7.36 19.72 21.27
CA ALA A 147 -8.19 19.42 20.11
C ALA A 147 -8.31 20.63 19.17
N GLY A 148 -8.52 21.83 19.72
CA GLY A 148 -8.52 23.08 18.95
C GLY A 148 -7.19 23.33 18.24
N MET A 149 -6.07 23.09 18.92
CA MET A 149 -4.73 23.22 18.33
C MET A 149 -4.46 22.20 17.22
N ILE A 150 -4.97 20.97 17.36
CA ILE A 150 -4.90 19.93 16.31
C ILE A 150 -5.66 20.41 15.06
N VAL A 151 -6.90 20.88 15.22
CA VAL A 151 -7.68 21.40 14.10
C VAL A 151 -7.00 22.64 13.49
N ASP A 152 -6.42 23.53 14.31
CA ASP A 152 -5.63 24.68 13.84
C ASP A 152 -4.39 24.31 13.02
N SER A 153 -3.91 23.07 13.15
CA SER A 153 -2.80 22.56 12.35
C SER A 153 -3.21 21.96 11.01
N LEU A 154 -4.52 21.81 10.76
CA LEU A 154 -5.03 21.25 9.51
C LEU A 154 -4.62 22.11 8.31
N GLN A 155 -4.00 21.46 7.34
CA GLN A 155 -3.69 22.06 6.04
C GLN A 155 -4.28 21.18 4.95
N VAL A 156 -5.16 21.76 4.14
CA VAL A 156 -5.70 21.09 2.95
C VAL A 156 -4.69 21.24 1.81
N SER A 157 -4.43 20.16 1.08
CA SER A 157 -3.50 20.20 -0.05
C SER A 157 -3.96 21.21 -1.10
N ARG A 158 -3.00 21.94 -1.68
CA ARG A 158 -3.26 22.88 -2.78
C ARG A 158 -3.52 22.18 -4.10
N HIS A 159 -2.93 20.99 -4.27
CA HIS A 159 -3.06 20.14 -5.44
C HIS A 159 -3.44 18.75 -4.95
N PRO A 160 -4.69 18.56 -4.47
CA PRO A 160 -5.11 17.26 -3.97
C PRO A 160 -5.18 16.25 -5.12
N ALA A 161 -4.70 15.03 -4.88
CA ALA A 161 -4.87 13.94 -5.83
C ALA A 161 -6.37 13.68 -6.06
N TYR A 162 -6.75 13.36 -7.28
CA TYR A 162 -8.11 12.91 -7.61
C TYR A 162 -8.43 11.63 -6.83
N PRO A 163 -9.68 11.40 -6.38
CA PRO A 163 -10.10 10.07 -5.95
C PRO A 163 -10.12 9.11 -7.15
N PRO A 164 -10.17 7.78 -6.91
CA PRO A 164 -10.03 6.78 -7.96
C PRO A 164 -10.98 6.95 -9.16
N ASP A 165 -12.26 7.19 -8.91
CA ASP A 165 -13.29 7.36 -9.93
C ASP A 165 -13.06 8.61 -10.80
N VAL A 166 -12.67 9.73 -10.16
CA VAL A 166 -12.29 10.95 -10.86
C VAL A 166 -11.01 10.73 -11.67
N PHE A 167 -10.01 10.03 -11.09
CA PHE A 167 -8.77 9.71 -11.78
C PHE A 167 -9.01 8.90 -13.05
N VAL A 168 -9.79 7.81 -12.98
CA VAL A 168 -10.15 6.99 -14.16
C VAL A 168 -10.78 7.84 -15.25
N ARG A 169 -11.74 8.69 -14.87
CA ARG A 169 -12.41 9.62 -15.81
C ARG A 169 -11.41 10.58 -16.46
N ARG A 170 -10.48 11.15 -15.70
CA ARG A 170 -9.42 12.03 -16.23
C ARG A 170 -8.45 11.30 -17.15
N VAL A 171 -8.12 10.04 -16.85
CA VAL A 171 -7.29 9.20 -17.73
C VAL A 171 -8.04 8.91 -19.05
N LEU A 172 -9.33 8.59 -18.99
CA LEU A 172 -10.15 8.40 -20.19
C LEU A 172 -10.27 9.66 -21.03
N ASP A 173 -10.45 10.82 -20.40
CA ASP A 173 -10.49 12.11 -21.10
C ASP A 173 -9.16 12.39 -21.81
N LEU A 174 -8.03 12.13 -21.14
CA LEU A 174 -6.70 12.25 -21.72
C LEU A 174 -6.52 11.27 -22.89
N ALA A 175 -6.89 10.00 -22.72
CA ALA A 175 -6.79 8.98 -23.75
C ALA A 175 -7.60 9.34 -25.00
N ARG A 176 -8.86 9.78 -24.83
CA ARG A 176 -9.72 10.23 -25.94
C ARG A 176 -9.18 11.46 -26.65
N ALA A 177 -8.57 12.39 -25.91
CA ALA A 177 -7.99 13.59 -26.49
C ALA A 177 -6.72 13.28 -27.31
N LYS A 178 -5.89 12.33 -26.86
CA LYS A 178 -4.61 11.99 -27.51
C LYS A 178 -4.74 10.93 -28.59
N PHE A 179 -5.69 10.01 -28.45
CA PHE A 179 -5.91 8.86 -29.35
C PHE A 179 -7.38 8.81 -29.81
N PRO A 180 -7.86 9.83 -30.55
CA PRO A 180 -9.29 9.97 -30.89
C PRO A 180 -9.84 8.87 -31.81
N LEU A 181 -8.96 8.09 -32.45
CA LEU A 181 -9.34 6.99 -33.34
C LEU A 181 -9.55 5.66 -32.59
N LEU A 182 -9.11 5.57 -31.32
CA LEU A 182 -9.23 4.36 -30.52
C LEU A 182 -10.46 4.42 -29.61
N GLU A 183 -11.13 3.29 -29.48
CA GLU A 183 -12.23 3.17 -28.52
C GLU A 183 -11.70 3.22 -27.09
N CYS A 184 -12.19 4.15 -26.28
CA CYS A 184 -11.75 4.37 -24.90
C CYS A 184 -12.91 4.18 -23.92
N ALA A 185 -12.84 3.16 -23.08
CA ALA A 185 -13.88 2.84 -22.10
C ALA A 185 -13.31 2.46 -20.73
N SER A 186 -14.07 2.70 -19.66
CA SER A 186 -13.75 2.14 -18.35
C SER A 186 -13.94 0.62 -18.37
N ALA A 187 -13.10 -0.10 -17.65
CA ALA A 187 -13.25 -1.52 -17.38
C ALA A 187 -13.33 -1.77 -15.85
N PRO A 188 -13.80 -2.95 -15.41
CA PRO A 188 -13.77 -3.33 -13.99
C PRO A 188 -12.36 -3.32 -13.40
N ASP A 189 -12.26 -3.42 -12.08
CA ASP A 189 -10.99 -3.61 -11.35
C ASP A 189 -9.96 -2.50 -11.56
N PHE A 190 -10.45 -1.25 -11.64
CA PHE A 190 -9.63 -0.04 -11.81
C PHE A 190 -8.78 -0.07 -13.09
N GLN A 191 -9.41 -0.50 -14.20
CA GLN A 191 -8.80 -0.58 -15.52
C GLN A 191 -9.50 0.33 -16.52
N ILE A 192 -8.81 0.61 -17.63
CA ILE A 192 -9.41 1.17 -18.84
C ILE A 192 -9.13 0.26 -20.03
N ARG A 193 -10.01 0.30 -21.02
CA ARG A 193 -9.80 -0.27 -22.34
C ARG A 193 -9.45 0.85 -23.31
N LEU A 194 -8.38 0.65 -24.06
CA LEU A 194 -7.92 1.52 -25.14
C LEU A 194 -7.76 0.62 -26.36
N GLY A 195 -8.64 0.72 -27.36
CA GLY A 195 -8.72 -0.24 -28.46
C GLY A 195 -9.02 -1.66 -27.94
N ASP A 196 -8.13 -2.60 -28.22
CA ASP A 196 -8.24 -4.01 -27.78
C ASP A 196 -7.44 -4.31 -26.50
N SER A 197 -6.60 -3.39 -26.03
CA SER A 197 -5.81 -3.58 -24.80
C SER A 197 -6.54 -3.07 -23.56
N LYS A 198 -6.29 -3.77 -22.46
CA LYS A 198 -6.67 -3.34 -21.11
C LYS A 198 -5.45 -2.80 -20.38
N ILE A 199 -5.63 -1.68 -19.70
CA ILE A 199 -4.59 -0.99 -18.95
C ILE A 199 -5.02 -0.93 -17.50
N ASN A 200 -4.20 -1.48 -16.61
CA ASN A 200 -4.40 -1.39 -15.17
C ASN A 200 -3.93 -0.03 -14.64
N LEU A 201 -4.77 0.68 -13.88
CA LEU A 201 -4.49 2.04 -13.43
C LEU A 201 -3.85 2.16 -12.04
N PHE A 202 -3.70 1.07 -11.28
CA PHE A 202 -3.18 1.10 -9.91
C PHE A 202 -1.79 1.76 -9.83
N ASN A 203 -0.85 1.33 -10.69
CA ASN A 203 0.52 1.85 -10.72
C ASN A 203 0.59 3.36 -11.03
N PHE A 204 -0.26 3.81 -11.96
CA PHE A 204 -0.31 5.21 -12.36
C PHE A 204 -0.96 6.05 -11.28
N TYR A 205 -2.02 5.54 -10.65
CA TYR A 205 -2.69 6.20 -9.55
C TYR A 205 -1.78 6.38 -8.34
N ARG A 206 -1.01 5.34 -7.97
CA ARG A 206 -0.01 5.43 -6.90
C ARG A 206 1.02 6.52 -7.17
N SER A 207 1.62 6.51 -8.36
CA SER A 207 2.62 7.50 -8.76
C SER A 207 2.02 8.92 -8.78
N TYR A 208 0.77 9.02 -9.26
CA TYR A 208 0.03 10.27 -9.30
C TYR A 208 -0.29 10.82 -7.90
N VAL A 209 -0.66 9.99 -6.94
CA VAL A 209 -0.95 10.42 -5.56
C VAL A 209 0.28 11.06 -4.91
N GLN A 210 1.48 10.60 -5.24
CA GLN A 210 2.74 11.19 -4.76
C GLN A 210 3.13 12.49 -5.48
N ALA A 211 2.73 12.64 -6.74
CA ALA A 211 3.01 13.83 -7.55
C ALA A 211 1.77 14.27 -8.38
N PRO A 212 0.74 14.84 -7.74
CA PRO A 212 -0.52 15.18 -8.43
C PRO A 212 -0.35 16.16 -9.59
N ASP A 213 0.63 17.06 -9.49
CA ASP A 213 0.93 18.03 -10.56
C ASP A 213 1.53 17.38 -11.82
N GLN A 214 1.95 16.11 -11.75
CA GLN A 214 2.58 15.38 -12.84
C GLN A 214 1.62 14.39 -13.54
N PHE A 215 0.30 14.57 -13.39
CA PHE A 215 -0.73 13.68 -13.96
C PHE A 215 -0.44 13.26 -15.41
N GLU A 216 -0.27 14.22 -16.33
CA GLU A 216 -0.08 13.91 -17.75
C GLU A 216 1.27 13.23 -17.99
N THR A 217 2.33 13.66 -17.31
CA THR A 217 3.68 13.07 -17.39
C THR A 217 3.71 11.61 -16.94
N ILE A 218 2.87 11.24 -15.97
CA ILE A 218 2.78 9.87 -15.44
C ILE A 218 1.96 8.96 -16.37
N VAL A 219 0.82 9.46 -16.85
CA VAL A 219 -0.17 8.64 -17.56
C VAL A 219 0.12 8.55 -19.05
N LEU A 220 0.53 9.65 -19.69
CA LEU A 220 0.65 9.72 -21.15
C LEU A 220 1.69 8.76 -21.75
N PRO A 221 2.88 8.57 -21.17
CA PRO A 221 3.85 7.61 -21.69
C PRO A 221 3.29 6.19 -21.76
N ALA A 222 2.59 5.75 -20.70
CA ALA A 222 2.01 4.42 -20.65
C ALA A 222 0.89 4.21 -21.68
N LEU A 223 0.00 5.20 -21.84
CA LEU A 223 -1.01 5.14 -22.90
C LEU A 223 -0.35 5.06 -24.28
N THR A 224 0.71 5.86 -24.51
CA THR A 224 1.46 5.86 -25.78
C THR A 224 2.11 4.51 -26.05
N THR A 225 2.75 3.89 -25.05
CA THR A 225 3.34 2.56 -25.18
C THR A 225 2.29 1.53 -25.57
N VAL A 226 1.11 1.54 -24.93
CA VAL A 226 0.04 0.58 -25.25
C VAL A 226 -0.48 0.77 -26.68
N VAL A 227 -0.62 2.01 -27.14
CA VAL A 227 -1.01 2.30 -28.53
C VAL A 227 0.07 1.85 -29.52
N GLN A 228 1.34 2.13 -29.23
CA GLN A 228 2.45 1.66 -30.06
C GLN A 228 2.47 0.14 -30.17
N VAL A 229 2.27 -0.57 -29.06
CA VAL A 229 2.20 -2.04 -29.02
C VAL A 229 1.03 -2.59 -29.85
N GLN A 230 -0.08 -1.85 -29.97
CA GLN A 230 -1.20 -2.21 -30.85
C GLN A 230 -0.95 -1.93 -32.33
N GLU A 231 -0.13 -0.92 -32.65
CA GLU A 231 0.27 -0.57 -34.02
C GLU A 231 1.42 -1.45 -34.55
N TRP A 232 1.99 -2.30 -33.71
CA TRP A 232 3.01 -3.26 -34.10
C TRP A 232 2.41 -4.38 -34.97
N GLY A 233 2.80 -4.39 -36.24
CA GLY A 233 2.51 -5.51 -37.15
C GLY A 233 3.18 -6.82 -36.70
N THR A 234 2.87 -7.91 -37.41
CA THR A 234 3.29 -9.29 -37.11
C THR A 234 4.79 -9.48 -36.88
N GLU A 235 5.66 -8.64 -37.47
CA GLU A 235 7.13 -8.71 -37.27
C GLU A 235 7.62 -8.30 -35.86
N GLN A 236 6.79 -7.58 -35.08
CA GLN A 236 7.15 -7.12 -33.72
C GLN A 236 6.43 -7.91 -32.60
N THR A 237 5.37 -8.67 -32.93
CA THR A 237 4.71 -9.61 -32.01
C THR A 237 5.36 -11.01 -31.99
N GLU A 238 6.20 -11.30 -32.99
CA GLU A 238 6.96 -12.55 -33.14
C GLU A 238 8.46 -12.23 -33.40
N PRO A 239 9.16 -11.58 -32.45
CA PRO A 239 10.56 -11.23 -32.65
C PRO A 239 11.42 -12.48 -32.83
N GLU A 240 12.47 -12.39 -33.64
CA GLU A 240 13.49 -13.44 -33.70
C GLU A 240 14.15 -13.60 -32.33
N LEU A 241 14.39 -14.85 -31.91
CA LEU A 241 14.93 -15.16 -30.58
C LEU A 241 16.18 -14.36 -30.25
N ASP A 242 17.12 -14.28 -31.19
CA ASP A 242 18.41 -13.62 -31.02
C ASP A 242 18.28 -12.11 -30.70
N SER A 243 17.22 -11.47 -31.20
CA SER A 243 16.96 -10.04 -30.99
C SER A 243 16.45 -9.70 -29.58
N VAL A 244 15.86 -10.69 -28.90
CA VAL A 244 15.26 -10.55 -27.56
C VAL A 244 15.96 -11.38 -26.50
N ALA A 245 16.86 -12.31 -26.88
CA ALA A 245 17.42 -13.32 -26.00
C ALA A 245 18.06 -12.75 -24.71
N ARG A 246 18.69 -11.58 -24.79
CA ARG A 246 19.34 -10.92 -23.63
C ARG A 246 18.37 -10.16 -22.71
N ARG A 247 17.13 -10.01 -23.13
CA ARG A 247 16.08 -9.25 -22.43
C ARG A 247 15.01 -10.16 -21.84
N ILE A 248 15.17 -11.49 -21.98
CA ILE A 248 14.26 -12.45 -21.37
C ILE A 248 14.52 -12.50 -19.86
N MET A 249 13.57 -12.07 -19.06
CA MET A 249 13.68 -11.99 -17.61
C MET A 249 12.65 -12.89 -16.92
N PRO A 250 13.01 -13.56 -15.80
CA PRO A 250 12.08 -14.34 -15.01
C PRO A 250 11.36 -13.45 -13.99
N MET A 251 10.09 -13.76 -13.76
CA MET A 251 9.23 -13.01 -12.84
C MET A 251 8.39 -13.96 -12.01
N LEU A 252 8.39 -13.77 -10.69
CA LEU A 252 7.50 -14.51 -9.80
C LEU A 252 6.07 -13.98 -9.89
N TYR A 253 5.10 -14.90 -9.88
CA TYR A 253 3.68 -14.59 -9.96
C TYR A 253 2.83 -15.59 -9.14
N PRO A 254 1.63 -15.24 -8.67
CA PRO A 254 0.74 -16.20 -8.01
C PRO A 254 0.24 -17.28 -8.99
N GLU A 255 0.44 -18.55 -8.65
CA GLU A 255 0.12 -19.68 -9.55
C GLU A 255 -1.38 -19.78 -9.84
N GLU A 256 -2.23 -19.60 -8.82
CA GLU A 256 -3.70 -19.67 -8.98
C GLU A 256 -4.21 -18.63 -9.97
N VAL A 257 -3.66 -17.40 -9.90
CA VAL A 257 -4.03 -16.30 -10.78
C VAL A 257 -3.58 -16.57 -12.22
N TRP A 258 -2.33 -17.03 -12.39
CA TRP A 258 -1.80 -17.40 -13.71
C TRP A 258 -2.67 -18.46 -14.40
N ARG A 259 -2.99 -19.56 -13.71
CA ARG A 259 -3.79 -20.66 -14.26
C ARG A 259 -5.20 -20.22 -14.68
N GLN A 260 -5.79 -19.26 -13.96
CA GLN A 260 -7.15 -18.79 -14.24
C GLN A 260 -7.21 -17.72 -15.33
N GLN A 261 -6.23 -16.82 -15.39
CA GLN A 261 -6.32 -15.59 -16.18
C GLN A 261 -5.42 -15.58 -17.42
N PHE A 262 -4.36 -16.38 -17.43
CA PHE A 262 -3.29 -16.31 -18.43
C PHE A 262 -2.83 -17.70 -18.93
N PRO A 263 -3.74 -18.58 -19.36
CA PRO A 263 -3.40 -19.97 -19.70
C PRO A 263 -2.41 -20.11 -20.86
N GLN A 264 -2.31 -19.13 -21.74
CA GLN A 264 -1.38 -19.11 -22.88
C GLN A 264 0.00 -18.53 -22.56
N ILE A 265 0.24 -18.07 -21.33
CA ILE A 265 1.53 -17.54 -20.89
C ILE A 265 2.39 -18.67 -20.36
N VAL A 266 3.62 -18.74 -20.84
CA VAL A 266 4.58 -19.78 -20.45
C VAL A 266 4.98 -19.55 -18.99
N GLY A 267 4.80 -20.58 -18.17
CA GLY A 267 5.12 -20.54 -16.75
C GLY A 267 5.61 -21.88 -16.23
N ARG A 268 6.46 -21.84 -15.20
CA ARG A 268 6.96 -23.03 -14.49
C ARG A 268 6.54 -22.94 -13.02
N PRO A 269 5.72 -23.88 -12.50
CA PRO A 269 5.37 -23.90 -11.09
C PRO A 269 6.60 -23.86 -10.20
N TRP A 270 6.49 -23.12 -9.11
CA TRP A 270 7.51 -22.94 -8.10
C TRP A 270 6.90 -23.17 -6.71
N ILE A 271 7.68 -22.91 -5.67
CA ILE A 271 7.30 -23.23 -4.30
C ILE A 271 6.23 -22.28 -3.74
N GLY A 272 5.45 -22.77 -2.75
CA GLY A 272 4.47 -21.98 -2.01
C GLY A 272 3.39 -21.32 -2.85
N GLY A 273 2.94 -21.98 -3.93
CA GLY A 273 1.87 -21.48 -4.81
C GLY A 273 2.30 -20.33 -5.71
N LEU A 274 3.61 -20.19 -5.95
CA LEU A 274 4.17 -19.26 -6.92
C LEU A 274 4.51 -19.97 -8.23
N VAL A 275 4.57 -19.20 -9.31
CA VAL A 275 5.01 -19.64 -10.64
C VAL A 275 6.09 -18.69 -11.14
N VAL A 276 7.09 -19.22 -11.84
CA VAL A 276 8.05 -18.42 -12.61
C VAL A 276 7.46 -18.19 -14.00
N LEU A 277 7.12 -16.95 -14.32
CA LEU A 277 6.75 -16.50 -15.66
C LEU A 277 7.95 -15.87 -16.36
N TYR A 278 7.89 -15.78 -17.68
CA TYR A 278 8.94 -15.18 -18.49
C TYR A 278 8.42 -13.95 -19.21
N VAL A 279 9.23 -12.89 -19.22
CA VAL A 279 8.92 -11.64 -19.88
C VAL A 279 10.06 -11.21 -20.77
N ILE A 280 9.77 -10.40 -21.79
CA ILE A 280 10.78 -9.62 -22.49
C ILE A 280 10.77 -8.22 -21.89
N ASP A 281 11.91 -7.86 -21.30
CA ASP A 281 12.15 -6.57 -20.67
C ASP A 281 12.47 -5.51 -21.74
N GLU A 282 11.74 -4.41 -21.66
CA GLU A 282 11.91 -3.22 -22.51
C GLU A 282 12.20 -2.02 -21.61
N SER A 283 12.79 -0.98 -22.18
CA SER A 283 13.25 0.19 -21.42
C SER A 283 12.20 0.86 -20.50
N GLN A 284 10.90 0.67 -20.76
CA GLN A 284 9.80 1.28 -20.00
C GLN A 284 8.64 0.31 -19.71
N ALA A 285 8.76 -0.96 -20.10
CA ALA A 285 7.68 -1.94 -19.98
C ALA A 285 8.27 -3.36 -20.07
N TYR A 286 7.44 -4.36 -19.81
CA TYR A 286 7.76 -5.73 -20.16
C TYR A 286 6.49 -6.40 -20.66
N TRP A 287 6.64 -7.47 -21.44
CA TRP A 287 5.52 -8.26 -21.92
C TRP A 287 5.79 -9.75 -21.76
N TYR A 288 4.75 -10.51 -21.46
CA TYR A 288 4.85 -11.93 -21.14
C TYR A 288 5.06 -12.79 -22.38
N ILE A 289 5.94 -13.78 -22.27
CA ILE A 289 6.21 -14.75 -23.33
C ILE A 289 5.08 -15.78 -23.35
N ARG A 290 4.54 -16.00 -24.55
CA ARG A 290 3.44 -16.92 -24.83
C ARG A 290 3.95 -18.26 -25.37
N GLU A 291 3.14 -19.30 -25.27
CA GLU A 291 3.50 -20.66 -25.70
C GLU A 291 3.80 -20.75 -27.20
N ASP A 292 2.99 -20.09 -28.04
CA ASP A 292 3.17 -20.00 -29.50
C ASP A 292 4.53 -19.42 -29.90
N LEU A 293 5.03 -18.44 -29.13
CA LEU A 293 6.30 -17.79 -29.39
C LEU A 293 7.49 -18.72 -29.06
N VAL A 294 7.37 -19.51 -28.00
CA VAL A 294 8.37 -20.53 -27.64
C VAL A 294 8.46 -21.62 -28.71
N GLU A 295 7.30 -22.08 -29.20
CA GLU A 295 7.23 -23.02 -30.32
C GLU A 295 7.88 -22.44 -31.58
N THR A 296 7.60 -21.16 -31.89
CA THR A 296 8.16 -20.44 -33.05
C THR A 296 9.68 -20.33 -32.97
N TRP A 297 10.22 -20.07 -31.78
CA TRP A 297 11.67 -20.04 -31.55
C TRP A 297 12.34 -21.41 -31.61
N GLY A 298 11.56 -22.50 -31.60
CA GLY A 298 12.08 -23.86 -31.66
C GLY A 298 12.88 -24.26 -30.42
N ILE A 299 12.60 -23.65 -29.27
CA ILE A 299 13.26 -23.93 -27.99
C ILE A 299 12.29 -24.61 -27.02
N THR A 300 12.84 -25.24 -25.99
CA THR A 300 12.09 -25.78 -24.87
C THR A 300 11.86 -24.74 -23.78
N VAL A 301 10.87 -25.00 -22.92
CA VAL A 301 10.62 -24.16 -21.72
C VAL A 301 11.81 -24.20 -20.74
N ASP A 302 12.55 -25.32 -20.69
CA ASP A 302 13.75 -25.42 -19.87
C ASP A 302 14.89 -24.52 -20.39
N GLU A 303 15.14 -24.51 -21.70
CA GLU A 303 16.10 -23.58 -22.33
C GLU A 303 15.69 -22.11 -22.16
N LEU A 304 14.38 -21.82 -22.19
CA LEU A 304 13.87 -20.49 -21.86
C LEU A 304 14.17 -20.13 -20.40
N HIS A 305 13.94 -21.06 -19.49
CA HIS A 305 14.15 -20.88 -18.05
C HIS A 305 15.61 -20.62 -17.70
N GLU A 306 16.51 -21.47 -18.17
CA GLU A 306 17.96 -21.35 -17.92
C GLU A 306 18.47 -19.98 -18.38
N ARG A 307 18.10 -19.60 -19.61
CA ARG A 307 18.48 -18.31 -20.18
C ARG A 307 17.90 -17.11 -19.43
N ALA A 308 16.68 -17.22 -18.93
CA ALA A 308 16.09 -16.19 -18.08
C ALA A 308 16.87 -16.03 -16.76
N LEU A 309 17.26 -17.13 -16.12
CA LEU A 309 18.08 -17.08 -14.91
C LEU A 309 19.48 -16.50 -15.17
N GLU A 310 20.11 -16.85 -16.29
CA GLU A 310 21.39 -16.24 -16.70
C GLU A 310 21.28 -14.74 -16.96
N ASN A 311 20.20 -14.28 -17.59
CA ASN A 311 19.93 -12.86 -17.77
C ASN A 311 19.71 -12.16 -16.42
N LEU A 312 18.99 -12.81 -15.50
CA LEU A 312 18.72 -12.29 -14.16
C LEU A 312 20.01 -12.09 -13.35
N GLU A 313 20.91 -13.08 -13.36
CA GLU A 313 22.21 -12.98 -12.69
C GLU A 313 23.02 -11.81 -13.26
N ARG A 314 23.14 -11.71 -14.59
CA ARG A 314 23.82 -10.59 -15.25
C ARG A 314 23.20 -9.24 -14.91
N TYR A 315 21.88 -9.15 -14.91
CA TYR A 315 21.16 -7.92 -14.55
C TYR A 315 21.53 -7.45 -13.14
N PHE A 316 21.70 -8.38 -12.18
CA PHE A 316 22.08 -8.05 -10.81
C PHE A 316 23.58 -7.82 -10.57
N GLU A 317 24.43 -8.36 -11.44
CA GLU A 317 25.85 -7.97 -11.50
C GLU A 317 26.00 -6.52 -11.97
N ASP A 318 25.27 -6.14 -13.02
CA ASP A 318 25.27 -4.79 -13.58
C ASP A 318 24.53 -3.78 -12.67
N GLN A 319 23.50 -4.24 -11.95
CA GLN A 319 22.69 -3.45 -11.02
C GLN A 319 22.68 -4.09 -9.62
N PRO A 320 23.75 -3.87 -8.83
CA PRO A 320 23.84 -4.42 -7.49
C PRO A 320 22.71 -3.91 -6.61
N MET A 321 22.08 -4.82 -5.87
CA MET A 321 21.05 -4.45 -4.90
C MET A 321 21.61 -3.51 -3.83
N GLU A 322 20.96 -2.39 -3.65
CA GLU A 322 21.09 -1.54 -2.46
C GLU A 322 20.06 -1.99 -1.41
N PHE A 323 20.49 -2.12 -0.16
CA PHE A 323 19.63 -2.59 0.93
C PHE A 323 20.02 -1.96 2.27
N ASN A 324 19.03 -1.83 3.15
CA ASN A 324 19.24 -1.44 4.53
C ASN A 324 19.27 -2.69 5.42
N VAL A 325 20.22 -2.72 6.35
CA VAL A 325 20.29 -3.73 7.41
C VAL A 325 19.95 -3.06 8.73
N ALA A 326 18.98 -3.63 9.45
CA ALA A 326 18.61 -3.22 10.80
C ALA A 326 18.82 -4.41 11.76
N GLY A 327 19.36 -4.14 12.95
CA GLY A 327 19.64 -5.17 13.96
C GLY A 327 20.94 -4.88 14.72
N ALA A 328 21.16 -5.59 15.83
CA ALA A 328 22.43 -5.57 16.56
C ALA A 328 23.40 -6.61 15.98
N GLU A 329 24.72 -6.47 16.22
CA GLU A 329 25.71 -7.44 15.74
C GLU A 329 25.43 -8.88 16.23
N ASP A 330 24.94 -9.01 17.47
CA ASP A 330 24.58 -10.28 18.13
C ASP A 330 23.07 -10.53 18.22
N GLY A 331 22.25 -9.79 17.45
CA GLY A 331 20.79 -9.86 17.50
C GLY A 331 20.14 -10.10 16.14
N PRO A 332 18.80 -10.28 16.08
CA PRO A 332 18.12 -10.56 14.83
C PRO A 332 18.35 -9.44 13.82
N ARG A 333 18.81 -9.82 12.63
CA ARG A 333 19.06 -8.93 11.51
C ARG A 333 17.93 -8.98 10.52
N LEU A 334 17.49 -7.82 10.09
CA LEU A 334 16.46 -7.61 9.08
C LEU A 334 17.09 -6.85 7.91
N LEU A 335 16.78 -7.29 6.70
CA LEU A 335 17.23 -6.70 5.45
C LEU A 335 16.03 -6.36 4.57
N VAL A 336 16.03 -5.14 4.05
CA VAL A 336 15.03 -4.66 3.08
C VAL A 336 15.70 -3.96 1.90
N PRO A 337 15.24 -4.18 0.66
CA PRO A 337 15.67 -3.40 -0.50
C PRO A 337 15.42 -1.90 -0.27
N THR A 338 16.36 -1.04 -0.66
CA THR A 338 16.17 0.42 -0.57
C THR A 338 15.52 1.01 -1.82
N ARG A 339 15.70 0.36 -2.97
CA ARG A 339 15.18 0.80 -4.26
C ARG A 339 14.10 -0.17 -4.74
N GLN A 340 13.03 0.42 -5.27
CA GLN A 340 12.00 -0.33 -5.97
C GLN A 340 12.55 -0.80 -7.31
N ASP A 341 12.40 -2.09 -7.58
CA ASP A 341 12.82 -2.76 -8.81
C ASP A 341 11.82 -3.90 -9.07
N ALA A 342 11.32 -3.99 -10.30
CA ALA A 342 10.32 -4.99 -10.68
C ALA A 342 10.81 -6.43 -10.53
N TYR A 343 12.12 -6.65 -10.41
CA TYR A 343 12.76 -7.95 -10.26
C TYR A 343 13.32 -8.21 -8.85
N ASN A 344 13.04 -7.33 -7.87
CA ASN A 344 13.54 -7.49 -6.51
C ASN A 344 13.20 -8.85 -5.92
N THR A 345 11.95 -9.30 -6.05
CA THR A 345 11.57 -10.61 -5.52
C THR A 345 12.05 -11.76 -6.40
N SER A 346 12.25 -11.55 -7.70
CA SER A 346 12.90 -12.53 -8.59
C SER A 346 14.34 -12.87 -8.15
N ARG A 347 15.00 -12.04 -7.32
CA ARG A 347 16.29 -12.37 -6.68
C ARG A 347 16.27 -13.70 -5.92
N LEU A 348 15.12 -14.16 -5.45
CA LEU A 348 15.00 -15.46 -4.81
C LEU A 348 15.21 -16.65 -5.76
N LEU A 349 15.24 -16.41 -7.07
CA LEU A 349 15.60 -17.42 -8.07
C LEU A 349 17.12 -17.50 -8.30
N SER A 350 17.91 -16.58 -7.72
CA SER A 350 19.36 -16.47 -7.89
C SER A 350 20.13 -17.13 -6.74
N GLU A 351 20.96 -18.11 -7.06
CA GLU A 351 21.86 -18.74 -6.08
C GLU A 351 22.93 -17.76 -5.59
N GLY A 352 23.40 -16.88 -6.47
CA GLY A 352 24.34 -15.81 -6.12
C GLY A 352 23.78 -14.89 -5.04
N PHE A 353 22.49 -14.54 -5.17
CA PHE A 353 21.76 -13.79 -4.17
C PHE A 353 21.63 -14.54 -2.84
N HIS A 354 21.26 -15.83 -2.84
CA HIS A 354 21.17 -16.63 -1.61
C HIS A 354 22.50 -16.61 -0.85
N ARG A 355 23.61 -16.87 -1.54
CA ARG A 355 24.95 -16.88 -0.94
C ARG A 355 25.31 -15.52 -0.32
N LYS A 356 25.04 -14.43 -1.03
CA LYS A 356 25.30 -13.07 -0.56
C LYS A 356 24.48 -12.75 0.69
N MET A 357 23.20 -13.07 0.70
CA MET A 357 22.31 -12.78 1.83
C MET A 357 22.61 -13.63 3.05
N ARG A 358 22.96 -14.91 2.88
CA ARG A 358 23.41 -15.76 4.01
C ARG A 358 24.67 -15.21 4.67
N GLY A 359 25.61 -14.65 3.89
CA GLY A 359 26.78 -13.95 4.43
C GLY A 359 26.44 -12.72 5.27
N VAL A 360 25.43 -11.93 4.84
CA VAL A 360 24.98 -10.72 5.56
C VAL A 360 24.14 -11.07 6.79
N LEU A 361 23.25 -12.05 6.68
CA LEU A 361 22.33 -12.46 7.75
C LEU A 361 22.95 -13.48 8.70
N GLY A 362 24.11 -14.04 8.37
CA GLY A 362 24.91 -14.93 9.23
C GLY A 362 24.46 -16.39 9.22
N GLY A 363 23.81 -16.83 8.15
CA GLY A 363 23.29 -18.18 8.01
C GLY A 363 22.01 -18.21 7.19
N ASP A 364 21.26 -19.30 7.33
CA ASP A 364 19.95 -19.46 6.71
C ASP A 364 18.97 -18.40 7.24
N PHE A 365 18.03 -18.00 6.39
CA PHE A 365 17.15 -16.87 6.67
C PHE A 365 15.74 -17.10 6.17
N ALA A 366 14.77 -16.48 6.83
CA ALA A 366 13.40 -16.41 6.35
C ALA A 366 13.22 -15.16 5.48
N VAL A 367 12.39 -15.24 4.45
CA VAL A 367 12.07 -14.12 3.56
C VAL A 367 10.56 -14.04 3.32
N GLY A 368 9.99 -12.85 3.49
CA GLY A 368 8.61 -12.55 3.12
C GLY A 368 8.56 -11.78 1.81
N THR A 369 7.56 -12.09 0.98
CA THR A 369 7.45 -11.55 -0.39
C THR A 369 6.04 -11.02 -0.70
N PRO A 370 5.63 -9.92 -0.02
CA PRO A 370 4.27 -9.40 -0.14
C PRO A 370 3.95 -8.92 -1.56
N SER A 371 4.92 -8.38 -2.29
CA SER A 371 4.76 -7.93 -3.69
C SER A 371 5.91 -8.42 -4.58
N ARG A 372 5.77 -8.18 -5.88
CA ARG A 372 6.80 -8.48 -6.88
C ARG A 372 8.09 -7.66 -6.70
N ASP A 373 7.95 -6.40 -6.29
CA ASP A 373 9.03 -5.42 -6.22
C ASP A 373 9.60 -5.22 -4.81
N PHE A 374 9.09 -5.97 -3.81
CA PHE A 374 9.50 -5.83 -2.42
C PHE A 374 9.53 -7.18 -1.69
N PHE A 375 10.59 -7.38 -0.91
CA PHE A 375 10.74 -8.48 0.01
C PHE A 375 11.38 -8.01 1.32
N VAL A 376 11.22 -8.80 2.37
CA VAL A 376 11.88 -8.59 3.66
C VAL A 376 12.58 -9.88 4.07
N ALA A 377 13.90 -9.83 4.25
CA ALA A 377 14.69 -10.97 4.71
C ALA A 377 15.07 -10.82 6.18
N ILE A 378 15.06 -11.92 6.94
CA ILE A 378 15.29 -11.93 8.39
C ILE A 378 16.07 -13.17 8.83
N SER A 379 17.08 -12.96 9.70
CA SER A 379 17.82 -14.04 10.34
C SER A 379 16.94 -14.88 11.28
N LEU A 380 17.21 -16.17 11.40
CA LEU A 380 16.40 -17.11 12.18
C LEU A 380 16.57 -17.05 13.72
N GLN A 381 17.33 -16.08 14.23
CA GLN A 381 17.73 -16.02 15.64
C GLN A 381 16.60 -15.66 16.62
N SER A 382 15.51 -15.04 16.15
CA SER A 382 14.43 -14.57 17.02
C SER A 382 13.04 -14.89 16.46
N PRO A 383 12.36 -15.92 17.00
CA PRO A 383 10.99 -16.27 16.60
C PRO A 383 10.00 -15.11 16.74
N GLU A 384 10.15 -14.27 17.78
CA GLU A 384 9.28 -13.11 18.00
C GLU A 384 9.39 -12.06 16.89
N VAL A 385 10.60 -11.81 16.38
CA VAL A 385 10.80 -10.85 15.28
C VAL A 385 10.33 -11.45 13.96
N ILE A 386 10.56 -12.74 13.72
CA ILE A 386 10.02 -13.45 12.55
C ILE A 386 8.49 -13.35 12.52
N GLU A 387 7.84 -13.54 13.66
CA GLU A 387 6.38 -13.43 13.78
C GLU A 387 5.88 -11.99 13.54
N ARG A 388 6.63 -10.97 13.95
CA ARG A 388 6.33 -9.57 13.62
C ARG A 388 6.46 -9.30 12.12
N VAL A 389 7.51 -9.81 11.49
CA VAL A 389 7.71 -9.72 10.04
C VAL A 389 6.58 -10.43 9.30
N ARG A 390 6.21 -11.65 9.71
CA ARG A 390 5.09 -12.39 9.14
C ARG A 390 3.80 -11.58 9.14
N ARG A 391 3.45 -10.97 10.27
CA ARG A 391 2.26 -10.09 10.35
C ARG A 391 2.36 -8.87 9.44
N SER A 392 3.55 -8.30 9.29
CA SER A 392 3.79 -7.18 8.38
C SER A 392 3.63 -7.61 6.92
N VAL A 393 4.18 -8.76 6.54
CA VAL A 393 4.05 -9.34 5.19
C VAL A 393 2.59 -9.61 4.82
N VAL A 394 1.78 -10.14 5.74
CA VAL A 394 0.35 -10.34 5.50
C VAL A 394 -0.37 -8.99 5.28
N HIS A 395 -0.04 -7.97 6.08
CA HIS A 395 -0.62 -6.64 5.91
C HIS A 395 -0.20 -5.99 4.59
N ASP A 396 1.09 -6.09 4.26
CA ASP A 396 1.68 -5.57 3.04
C ASP A 396 1.09 -6.28 1.81
N PHE A 397 0.92 -7.60 1.85
CA PHE A 397 0.26 -8.36 0.78
C PHE A 397 -1.17 -7.88 0.49
N GLN A 398 -1.90 -7.43 1.52
CA GLN A 398 -3.27 -6.92 1.38
C GLN A 398 -3.34 -5.48 0.84
N THR A 399 -2.23 -4.75 0.88
CA THR A 399 -2.21 -3.29 0.65
C THR A 399 -1.28 -2.86 -0.49
N MET A 400 -0.29 -3.68 -0.85
CA MET A 400 0.68 -3.42 -1.92
C MET A 400 0.15 -3.83 -3.30
N ASP A 401 0.65 -3.15 -4.32
CA ASP A 401 0.35 -3.49 -5.72
C ASP A 401 1.09 -4.77 -6.14
N HIS A 402 0.51 -5.51 -7.08
CA HIS A 402 1.03 -6.80 -7.58
C HIS A 402 1.36 -7.77 -6.43
N PRO A 403 0.34 -8.11 -5.61
CA PRO A 403 0.52 -9.00 -4.47
C PRO A 403 1.06 -10.34 -4.94
N LEU A 404 2.09 -10.84 -4.26
CA LEU A 404 2.77 -12.06 -4.64
C LEU A 404 2.50 -13.19 -3.66
N SER A 405 2.89 -13.04 -2.39
CA SER A 405 2.61 -14.03 -1.36
C SER A 405 2.51 -13.41 0.04
N GLU A 406 1.55 -13.88 0.82
CA GLU A 406 1.48 -13.60 2.26
C GLU A 406 2.37 -14.53 3.11
N ARG A 407 3.03 -15.51 2.46
CA ARG A 407 3.84 -16.54 3.13
C ARG A 407 5.28 -16.07 3.36
N LEU A 408 5.93 -16.74 4.31
CA LEU A 408 7.38 -16.69 4.47
C LEU A 408 8.01 -17.91 3.79
N PHE A 409 9.22 -17.73 3.30
CA PHE A 409 10.04 -18.74 2.67
C PHE A 409 11.36 -18.89 3.42
N LEU A 410 11.86 -20.11 3.53
CA LEU A 410 13.16 -20.42 4.11
C LEU A 410 14.18 -20.52 2.99
N VAL A 411 15.30 -19.80 3.11
CA VAL A 411 16.42 -19.87 2.17
C VAL A 411 17.60 -20.54 2.86
N THR A 412 18.03 -21.68 2.33
CA THR A 412 19.16 -22.48 2.81
C THR A 412 20.25 -22.61 1.74
N VAL A 413 21.26 -23.45 1.98
CA VAL A 413 22.24 -23.82 0.94
C VAL A 413 21.62 -24.67 -0.18
N ASP A 414 20.54 -25.41 0.11
CA ASP A 414 19.89 -26.34 -0.81
C ASP A 414 18.77 -25.69 -1.64
N GLY A 415 18.50 -24.39 -1.42
CA GLY A 415 17.53 -23.61 -2.15
C GLY A 415 16.47 -22.97 -1.26
N VAL A 416 15.25 -22.84 -1.80
CA VAL A 416 14.15 -22.13 -1.17
C VAL A 416 12.99 -23.10 -0.89
N THR A 417 12.45 -23.06 0.33
CA THR A 417 11.26 -23.83 0.74
C THR A 417 10.25 -22.93 1.45
N GLU A 418 9.03 -23.41 1.69
CA GLU A 418 8.07 -22.67 2.51
C GLU A 418 8.50 -22.70 3.98
N TYR A 419 8.51 -21.53 4.63
CA TYR A 419 8.88 -21.43 6.03
C TYR A 419 7.70 -21.88 6.91
N SER A 420 7.88 -22.99 7.62
CA SER A 420 6.95 -23.44 8.65
C SER A 420 7.56 -23.24 10.03
N PRO A 421 6.90 -22.49 10.94
CA PRO A 421 7.40 -22.30 12.31
C PRO A 421 7.38 -23.59 13.16
N TRP A 422 6.84 -24.69 12.61
CA TRP A 422 6.72 -25.99 13.27
C TRP A 422 7.60 -27.08 12.64
N ALA A 423 8.46 -26.73 11.68
CA ALA A 423 9.45 -27.68 11.18
C ALA A 423 10.48 -27.93 12.30
N GLU A 424 10.38 -29.08 12.96
CA GLU A 424 11.39 -29.58 13.87
C GLU A 424 12.74 -29.61 13.14
N PHE A 425 13.67 -28.74 13.54
CA PHE A 425 15.06 -28.89 13.13
C PHE A 425 15.55 -30.22 13.70
N PRO A 426 16.11 -31.15 12.89
CA PRO A 426 16.77 -32.31 13.45
C PRO A 426 17.89 -31.80 14.36
N ALA A 427 17.83 -32.20 15.63
CA ALA A 427 18.90 -31.90 16.57
C ALA A 427 20.21 -32.41 15.98
N ASP A 428 21.19 -31.52 15.94
CA ASP A 428 22.55 -31.77 15.52
C ASP A 428 23.09 -32.99 16.30
N GLU A 429 23.23 -34.15 15.65
CA GLU A 429 23.97 -35.29 16.19
C GLU A 429 25.46 -34.96 16.12
N SER A 430 25.90 -34.11 17.04
CA SER A 430 27.32 -33.91 17.33
C SER A 430 27.61 -34.18 18.80
N GLY A 431 27.87 -35.46 19.07
CA GLY A 431 28.87 -35.95 20.02
C GLY A 431 28.88 -35.38 21.44
N SER A 432 28.33 -36.14 22.39
CA SER A 432 28.96 -36.26 23.71
C SER A 432 29.05 -37.73 24.08
N ASP A 433 30.11 -38.36 23.57
CA ASP A 433 30.68 -39.56 24.17
C ASP A 433 31.36 -39.11 25.47
N THR A 434 30.69 -39.32 26.61
CA THR A 434 31.34 -39.30 27.91
C THR A 434 30.91 -40.53 28.69
N ALA A 435 31.75 -41.55 28.56
CA ALA A 435 31.92 -42.57 29.56
C ALA A 435 32.16 -41.95 30.95
N ALA A 436 31.43 -42.44 31.94
CA ALA A 436 31.96 -42.67 33.28
C ALA A 436 31.07 -43.70 33.98
N ASP A 437 31.57 -44.94 33.98
CA ASP A 437 31.22 -45.94 34.98
C ASP A 437 31.58 -45.45 36.39
N ASP A 438 30.86 -46.05 37.34
CA ASP A 438 31.25 -46.35 38.72
C ASP A 438 31.52 -45.19 39.72
N ILE A 439 30.75 -45.17 40.81
CA ILE A 439 31.19 -45.62 42.16
C ILE A 439 30.04 -45.40 43.18
N VAL A 440 29.58 -46.54 43.74
CA VAL A 440 28.95 -46.82 45.06
C VAL A 440 27.64 -46.13 45.46
#